data_AF-A0A1H8AV15-F1
#
_entry.id   AF-A0A1H8AV15-F1
#
_cell.length_a   1.000
_cell.length_b   1.000
_cell.length_c   1.000
_cell.angle_alpha   90.00
_cell.angle_beta   90.00
_cell.angle_gamma   90.00
#
_symmetry.space_group_name_H-M   'P 1'
#
loop_
_entity.id
_entity.type
_entity.pdbx_description
1 polymer ?
#
loop_
_entity_poly.entity_id
_entity_poly.type
_entity_poly.pdbx_seq_one_letter_code
_entity_poly.pdbx_strand_id
1 'polypeptide(L)'
;MNNEKYGDEKTIEDIRESDVGVKELVEKLGVLRKKSWQKQLEAKVYRLEKKVKVLEKELDQQESKTEISVTKNASVRITKSDVLLFKYLFENSFLTREQIGEYIYSSLTYANQRLSRLTKTRFVKKKPYPLRDGNRTTYIMPTKKALSYLKTEKGKKKLNNIERNNKFEHRFIKPKNYIVRSNISLDQFEHDDQVNKLRFEFENIGACFWVTQDIAERFNLHSKIPDGIFDTRDRETKFVLELEKTLKRNSRYINSKYGVLTRYAQEDSIDGVLYVVEGDSLYKSIMKKFNPKSIPYPKGAYKKFYAAKLKDILAGDYKFYNKTANKVFDLKEVLKKC
;
A
#
# COMPACT_ATOMS: atom_id res chain seq x y z
N MET A 1 -82.65 7.66 56.84
CA MET A 1 -81.25 7.18 56.87
C MET A 1 -80.78 7.10 55.43
N ASN A 2 -79.89 8.02 55.05
CA ASN A 2 -79.40 8.22 53.69
C ASN A 2 -78.35 7.16 53.34
N ASN A 3 -78.54 6.46 52.22
CA ASN A 3 -77.50 5.68 51.57
C ASN A 3 -77.15 6.37 50.25
N GLU A 4 -76.04 7.10 50.25
CA GLU A 4 -75.43 7.66 49.04
C GLU A 4 -74.73 6.55 48.25
N LYS A 5 -75.15 6.41 46.99
CA LYS A 5 -74.40 5.72 45.93
C LYS A 5 -73.56 6.76 45.21
N TYR A 6 -72.24 6.70 45.39
CA TYR A 6 -71.22 7.17 44.44
C TYR A 6 -70.37 5.93 44.13
N GLY A 7 -70.09 5.54 42.88
CA GLY A 7 -69.66 6.36 41.75
C GLY A 7 -68.15 6.11 41.61
N ASP A 8 -67.74 5.43 40.54
CA ASP A 8 -66.42 5.61 39.91
C ASP A 8 -66.32 4.70 38.67
N GLU A 9 -66.90 5.20 37.57
CA GLU A 9 -66.32 5.00 36.25
C GLU A 9 -64.95 5.69 36.23
N LYS A 10 -63.92 4.99 36.70
CA LYS A 10 -62.55 5.35 36.35
C LYS A 10 -62.30 4.90 34.92
N THR A 11 -62.24 5.92 34.09
CA THR A 11 -62.10 6.03 32.65
C THR A 11 -61.04 5.11 32.04
N ILE A 12 -61.39 4.49 30.90
CA ILE A 12 -60.50 3.76 29.97
C ILE A 12 -59.28 4.62 29.52
N GLU A 13 -59.36 5.95 29.67
CA GLU A 13 -58.26 6.89 29.43
C GLU A 13 -57.11 6.77 30.42
N ASP A 14 -57.37 6.50 31.71
CA ASP A 14 -56.32 6.33 32.73
C ASP A 14 -55.50 5.04 32.47
N ILE A 15 -56.13 4.02 31.89
CA ILE A 15 -55.47 2.77 31.49
C ILE A 15 -54.59 3.01 30.25
N ARG A 16 -55.04 3.83 29.29
CA ARG A 16 -54.26 4.16 28.07
C ARG A 16 -53.04 5.04 28.35
N GLU A 17 -53.12 6.00 29.26
CA GLU A 17 -51.96 6.80 29.66
C GLU A 17 -50.91 5.96 30.40
N SER A 18 -51.34 4.96 31.19
CA SER A 18 -50.43 4.03 31.86
C SER A 18 -49.68 3.11 30.87
N ASP A 19 -50.33 2.67 29.80
CA ASP A 19 -49.73 1.81 28.75
C ASP A 19 -48.71 2.57 27.87
N VAL A 20 -48.97 3.85 27.57
CA VAL A 20 -48.03 4.73 26.85
C VAL A 20 -46.78 4.98 27.71
N GLY A 21 -46.96 5.24 29.01
CA GLY A 21 -45.86 5.39 29.95
C GLY A 21 -44.98 4.15 30.06
N VAL A 22 -45.59 2.95 30.08
CA VAL A 22 -44.85 1.66 30.14
C VAL A 22 -44.06 1.41 28.85
N LYS A 23 -44.63 1.67 27.67
CA LYS A 23 -43.89 1.52 26.39
C LYS A 23 -42.68 2.44 26.30
N GLU A 24 -42.83 3.71 26.70
CA GLU A 24 -41.73 4.67 26.68
C GLU A 24 -40.62 4.29 27.68
N LEU A 25 -41.00 3.73 28.84
CA LEU A 25 -40.06 3.22 29.83
C LEU A 25 -39.30 1.97 29.34
N VAL A 26 -39.99 1.03 28.68
CA VAL A 26 -39.39 -0.17 28.06
C VAL A 26 -38.41 0.21 26.95
N GLU A 27 -38.74 1.20 26.13
CA GLU A 27 -37.86 1.70 25.07
C GLU A 27 -36.63 2.42 25.65
N LYS A 28 -36.82 3.30 26.65
CA LYS A 28 -35.72 3.94 27.39
C LYS A 28 -34.81 2.90 28.08
N LEU A 29 -35.38 1.87 28.70
CA LEU A 29 -34.63 0.76 29.32
C LEU A 29 -33.90 -0.10 28.27
N GLY A 30 -34.49 -0.31 27.09
CA GLY A 30 -33.86 -1.00 25.96
C GLY A 30 -32.64 -0.23 25.42
N VAL A 31 -32.75 1.09 25.28
CA VAL A 31 -31.63 1.97 24.90
C VAL A 31 -30.54 1.98 25.97
N LEU A 32 -30.90 2.07 27.25
CA LEU A 32 -29.95 2.02 28.38
C LEU A 32 -29.23 0.66 28.46
N ARG A 33 -29.93 -0.45 28.26
CA ARG A 33 -29.32 -1.80 28.18
C ARG A 33 -28.36 -1.93 27.01
N LYS A 34 -28.70 -1.42 25.82
CA LYS A 34 -27.80 -1.39 24.65
C LYS A 34 -26.54 -0.56 24.92
N LYS A 35 -26.68 0.64 25.51
CA LYS A 35 -25.54 1.49 25.90
C LYS A 35 -24.65 0.83 26.95
N SER A 36 -25.24 0.17 27.95
CA SER A 36 -24.51 -0.58 28.98
C SER A 36 -23.74 -1.76 28.36
N TRP A 37 -24.38 -2.53 27.49
CA TRP A 37 -23.75 -3.68 26.81
C TRP A 37 -22.64 -3.26 25.84
N GLN A 38 -22.83 -2.16 25.10
CA GLN A 38 -21.81 -1.58 24.23
C GLN A 38 -20.58 -1.12 25.04
N LYS A 39 -20.80 -0.43 26.17
CA LYS A 39 -19.70 -0.03 27.07
C LYS A 39 -18.95 -1.23 27.65
N GLN A 40 -19.66 -2.32 27.97
CA GLN A 40 -19.04 -3.58 28.41
C GLN A 40 -18.20 -4.24 27.30
N LEU A 41 -18.69 -4.23 26.05
CA LEU A 41 -17.96 -4.73 24.88
C LEU A 41 -16.70 -3.91 24.60
N GLU A 42 -16.79 -2.58 24.58
CA GLU A 42 -15.66 -1.68 24.39
C GLU A 42 -14.58 -1.91 25.46
N ALA A 43 -14.98 -2.06 26.73
CA ALA A 43 -14.06 -2.40 27.80
C ALA A 43 -13.41 -3.78 27.62
N LYS A 44 -14.14 -4.77 27.10
CA LYS A 44 -13.61 -6.11 26.81
C LYS A 44 -12.61 -6.08 25.65
N VAL A 45 -12.92 -5.36 24.57
CA VAL A 45 -12.03 -5.15 23.42
C VAL A 45 -10.73 -4.48 23.89
N TYR A 46 -10.83 -3.39 24.64
CA TYR A 46 -9.67 -2.70 25.19
C TYR A 46 -8.77 -3.60 26.05
N ARG A 47 -9.37 -4.45 26.91
CA ARG A 47 -8.61 -5.43 27.72
C ARG A 47 -7.92 -6.49 26.85
N LEU A 48 -8.58 -6.94 25.78
CA LEU A 48 -8.01 -7.91 24.84
C LEU A 48 -6.85 -7.29 24.04
N GLU A 49 -7.00 -6.07 23.54
CA GLU A 49 -5.92 -5.35 22.85
C GLU A 49 -4.69 -5.16 23.75
N LYS A 50 -4.90 -4.84 25.04
CA LYS A 50 -3.80 -4.74 26.01
C LYS A 50 -3.10 -6.10 26.23
N LYS A 51 -3.86 -7.21 26.30
CA LYS A 51 -3.29 -8.57 26.40
C LYS A 51 -2.50 -8.95 25.15
N VAL A 52 -3.02 -8.66 23.95
CA VAL A 52 -2.32 -8.91 22.68
C VAL A 52 -0.98 -8.18 22.66
N LYS A 53 -0.94 -6.89 23.02
CA LYS A 53 0.31 -6.12 23.09
C LYS A 53 1.35 -6.70 24.07
N VAL A 54 0.90 -7.26 25.20
CA VAL A 54 1.80 -7.92 26.16
C VAL A 54 2.35 -9.21 25.58
N LEU A 55 1.49 -10.06 25.00
CA LEU A 55 1.89 -11.32 24.37
C LEU A 55 2.84 -11.10 23.18
N GLU A 56 2.60 -10.08 22.35
CA GLU A 56 3.50 -9.69 21.28
C GLU A 56 4.89 -9.31 21.81
N LYS A 57 4.96 -8.61 22.95
CA LYS A 57 6.22 -8.24 23.61
C LYS A 57 6.94 -9.45 24.22
N GLU A 58 6.20 -10.36 24.83
CA GLU A 58 6.74 -11.61 25.38
C GLU A 58 7.26 -12.52 24.28
N LEU A 59 6.53 -12.65 23.17
CA LEU A 59 6.96 -13.38 21.98
C LEU A 59 8.23 -12.77 21.39
N ASP A 60 8.29 -11.45 21.23
CA ASP A 60 9.49 -10.72 20.78
C ASP A 60 10.70 -11.01 21.71
N GLN A 61 10.49 -11.08 23.03
CA GLN A 61 11.54 -11.39 24.01
C GLN A 61 11.97 -12.86 23.98
N GLN A 62 11.03 -13.78 23.80
CA GLN A 62 11.31 -15.21 23.69
C GLN A 62 12.04 -15.52 22.38
N GLU A 63 11.63 -14.90 21.28
CA GLU A 63 12.37 -14.89 20.03
C GLU A 63 13.79 -14.36 20.27
N SER A 64 13.94 -13.18 20.92
CA SER A 64 15.23 -12.57 21.30
C SER A 64 16.15 -13.52 22.08
N LYS A 65 15.65 -14.19 23.12
CA LYS A 65 16.42 -15.16 23.93
C LYS A 65 16.81 -16.40 23.13
N THR A 66 15.92 -16.89 22.28
CA THR A 66 16.20 -17.99 21.35
C THR A 66 17.18 -17.57 20.25
N GLU A 67 17.26 -16.27 19.90
CA GLU A 67 18.28 -15.76 18.97
C GLU A 67 19.68 -15.84 19.56
N ILE A 68 19.85 -15.54 20.85
CA ILE A 68 21.16 -15.51 21.51
C ILE A 68 21.76 -16.92 21.61
N SER A 69 20.95 -17.96 21.83
CA SER A 69 21.44 -19.34 21.90
C SER A 69 21.77 -19.94 20.52
N VAL A 70 21.07 -19.53 19.46
CA VAL A 70 21.24 -20.10 18.09
C VAL A 70 22.31 -19.36 17.27
N THR A 71 22.64 -18.10 17.59
CA THR A 71 23.53 -17.26 16.75
C THR A 71 25.03 -17.49 16.95
N LYS A 72 25.47 -18.41 17.82
CA LYS A 72 26.91 -18.69 18.00
C LYS A 72 27.63 -19.24 16.76
N ASN A 73 26.95 -19.67 15.68
CA ASN A 73 27.62 -20.47 14.63
C ASN A 73 27.46 -20.06 13.14
N ALA A 74 27.03 -18.85 12.77
CA ALA A 74 27.27 -18.36 11.39
C ALA A 74 27.09 -16.85 11.25
N SER A 75 28.19 -16.10 11.07
CA SER A 75 28.10 -14.73 10.58
C SER A 75 28.01 -14.73 9.05
N VAL A 76 27.02 -14.03 8.49
CA VAL A 76 26.94 -13.81 7.04
C VAL A 76 27.55 -12.44 6.71
N ARG A 77 28.56 -12.40 5.84
CA ARG A 77 29.08 -11.14 5.31
C ARG A 77 28.02 -10.51 4.40
N ILE A 78 27.47 -9.36 4.81
CA ILE A 78 26.52 -8.59 3.99
C ILE A 78 27.25 -7.90 2.83
N THR A 79 26.75 -8.07 1.61
CA THR A 79 27.26 -7.51 0.33
C THR A 79 26.50 -6.22 -0.05
N LYS A 80 26.82 -5.61 -1.21
CA LYS A 80 26.04 -4.48 -1.74
C LYS A 80 24.66 -4.93 -2.24
N SER A 81 24.57 -6.06 -2.95
CA SER A 81 23.30 -6.62 -3.44
C SER A 81 22.36 -7.02 -2.30
N ASP A 82 22.89 -7.47 -1.15
CA ASP A 82 22.03 -7.71 0.03
C ASP A 82 21.44 -6.40 0.59
N VAL A 83 22.22 -5.31 0.58
CA VAL A 83 21.74 -3.99 1.02
C VAL A 83 20.68 -3.47 0.04
N LEU A 84 20.89 -3.66 -1.26
CA LEU A 84 19.91 -3.37 -2.30
C LEU A 84 18.63 -4.18 -2.09
N LEU A 85 18.73 -5.48 -1.79
CA LEU A 85 17.60 -6.32 -1.41
C LEU A 85 16.87 -5.76 -0.19
N PHE A 86 17.58 -5.41 0.88
CA PHE A 86 16.94 -4.87 2.08
C PHE A 86 16.21 -3.56 1.78
N LYS A 87 16.80 -2.66 1.00
CA LYS A 87 16.16 -1.43 0.55
C LYS A 87 14.83 -1.74 -0.12
N TYR A 88 14.82 -2.55 -1.19
CA TYR A 88 13.57 -2.84 -1.90
C TYR A 88 12.55 -3.56 -1.01
N LEU A 89 12.98 -4.48 -0.15
CA LEU A 89 12.07 -5.16 0.78
C LEU A 89 11.40 -4.19 1.78
N PHE A 90 12.11 -3.15 2.23
CA PHE A 90 11.54 -2.13 3.12
C PHE A 90 10.67 -1.10 2.40
N GLU A 91 10.90 -0.88 1.12
CA GLU A 91 10.12 0.06 0.32
C GLU A 91 8.85 -0.58 -0.26
N ASN A 92 8.92 -1.86 -0.65
CA ASN A 92 7.85 -2.60 -1.32
C ASN A 92 7.17 -3.66 -0.41
N SER A 93 7.55 -3.74 0.86
CA SER A 93 7.12 -4.74 1.86
C SER A 93 7.54 -6.20 1.58
N PHE A 94 7.61 -6.64 0.33
CA PHE A 94 8.06 -7.96 -0.08
C PHE A 94 8.62 -7.95 -1.51
N LEU A 95 9.25 -9.07 -1.89
CA LEU A 95 9.57 -9.41 -3.28
C LEU A 95 9.46 -10.92 -3.51
N THR A 96 9.10 -11.33 -4.72
CA THR A 96 9.15 -12.74 -5.15
C THR A 96 10.60 -13.19 -5.40
N ARG A 97 10.84 -14.50 -5.43
CA ARG A 97 12.19 -15.02 -5.69
C ARG A 97 12.64 -14.71 -7.11
N GLU A 98 11.71 -14.70 -8.04
CA GLU A 98 11.88 -14.37 -9.44
C GLU A 98 12.34 -12.92 -9.58
N GLN A 99 11.61 -11.97 -8.99
CA GLN A 99 12.02 -10.54 -8.95
C GLN A 99 13.41 -10.35 -8.33
N ILE A 100 13.71 -11.07 -7.23
CA ILE A 100 15.02 -10.97 -6.58
C ILE A 100 16.13 -11.56 -7.48
N GLY A 101 15.86 -12.68 -8.13
CA GLY A 101 16.76 -13.32 -9.07
C GLY A 101 17.07 -12.41 -10.25
N GLU A 102 16.03 -11.83 -10.84
CA GLU A 102 16.12 -11.00 -12.04
C GLU A 102 16.74 -9.63 -11.76
N TYR A 103 16.23 -8.90 -10.76
CA TYR A 103 16.50 -7.47 -10.62
C TYR A 103 17.57 -7.12 -9.57
N ILE A 104 17.98 -8.06 -8.72
CA ILE A 104 18.96 -7.81 -7.64
C ILE A 104 20.23 -8.63 -7.81
N TYR A 105 20.10 -9.92 -8.10
CA TYR A 105 21.23 -10.85 -8.17
C TYR A 105 21.58 -11.30 -9.58
N SER A 106 20.78 -10.91 -10.58
CA SER A 106 20.92 -11.28 -12.00
C SER A 106 21.00 -12.80 -12.26
N SER A 107 20.59 -13.62 -11.29
CA SER A 107 20.59 -15.08 -11.36
C SER A 107 19.69 -15.63 -10.26
N LEU A 108 18.65 -16.37 -10.65
CA LEU A 108 17.75 -17.03 -9.71
C LEU A 108 18.49 -18.08 -8.85
N THR A 109 19.45 -18.80 -9.44
CA THR A 109 20.28 -19.78 -8.72
C THR A 109 21.10 -19.12 -7.64
N TYR A 110 21.82 -18.03 -7.96
CA TYR A 110 22.61 -17.30 -6.98
C TYR A 110 21.72 -16.65 -5.90
N ALA A 111 20.59 -16.06 -6.31
CA ALA A 111 19.60 -15.53 -5.38
C ALA A 111 19.13 -16.59 -4.37
N ASN A 112 18.83 -17.81 -4.82
CA ASN A 112 18.37 -18.88 -3.93
C ASN A 112 19.41 -19.29 -2.89
N GLN A 113 20.67 -19.43 -3.31
CA GLN A 113 21.78 -19.71 -2.40
C GLN A 113 21.95 -18.58 -1.38
N ARG A 114 21.88 -17.33 -1.85
CA ARG A 114 22.03 -16.15 -1.00
C ARG A 114 20.89 -16.00 -0.01
N LEU A 115 19.64 -16.13 -0.46
CA LEU A 115 18.44 -16.09 0.37
C LEU A 115 18.46 -17.19 1.43
N SER A 116 18.95 -18.40 1.12
CA SER A 116 19.12 -19.45 2.12
C SER A 116 20.01 -19.00 3.30
N ARG A 117 21.16 -18.36 3.01
CA ARG A 117 22.06 -17.83 4.04
C ARG A 117 21.45 -16.67 4.82
N LEU A 118 20.79 -15.73 4.14
CA LEU A 118 20.12 -14.59 4.76
C LEU A 118 18.94 -15.02 5.65
N THR A 119 18.19 -16.06 5.26
CA THR A 119 17.12 -16.63 6.07
C THR A 119 17.69 -17.34 7.30
N LYS A 120 18.72 -18.18 7.16
CA LYS A 120 19.39 -18.84 8.30
C LYS A 120 19.89 -17.84 9.33
N THR A 121 20.39 -16.70 8.87
CA THR A 121 20.89 -15.60 9.70
C THR A 121 19.82 -14.56 10.07
N ARG A 122 18.56 -14.81 9.72
CA ARG A 122 17.36 -14.01 10.07
C ARG A 122 17.33 -12.58 9.53
N PHE A 123 18.07 -12.27 8.47
CA PHE A 123 17.96 -10.98 7.78
C PHE A 123 16.68 -10.85 6.95
N VAL A 124 16.16 -11.98 6.47
CA VAL A 124 14.91 -12.03 5.69
C VAL A 124 14.08 -13.22 6.14
N LYS A 125 12.76 -13.14 5.97
CA LYS A 125 11.82 -14.25 6.21
C LYS A 125 11.20 -14.70 4.89
N LYS A 126 10.97 -16.01 4.75
CA LYS A 126 10.24 -16.60 3.63
C LYS A 126 8.79 -16.83 4.03
N LYS A 127 7.86 -16.53 3.14
CA LYS A 127 6.43 -16.79 3.34
C LYS A 127 5.87 -17.52 2.11
N PRO A 128 4.91 -18.43 2.28
CA PRO A 128 4.28 -19.14 1.16
C PRO A 128 3.50 -18.14 0.28
N TYR A 129 3.55 -18.33 -1.02
CA TYR A 129 2.74 -17.56 -1.97
C TYR A 129 1.25 -17.88 -1.74
N PRO A 130 0.37 -16.87 -1.62
CA PRO A 130 -0.98 -17.11 -1.12
C PRO A 130 -1.98 -17.65 -2.16
N LEU A 131 -1.59 -17.78 -3.44
CA LEU A 131 -2.52 -18.01 -4.57
C LEU A 131 -2.17 -19.16 -5.52
N ARG A 132 -1.10 -19.93 -5.30
CA ARG A 132 -0.70 -21.00 -6.23
C ARG A 132 -0.95 -22.38 -5.64
N ASP A 133 -2.02 -23.00 -6.09
CA ASP A 133 -2.25 -24.43 -5.92
C ASP A 133 -1.07 -25.21 -6.53
N GLY A 134 -0.42 -26.02 -5.70
CA GLY A 134 0.61 -26.99 -6.11
C GLY A 134 2.05 -26.47 -6.23
N ASN A 135 2.28 -25.21 -6.63
CA ASN A 135 3.63 -24.66 -6.74
C ASN A 135 4.01 -23.88 -5.47
N ARG A 136 4.93 -24.44 -4.68
CA ARG A 136 5.53 -23.83 -3.46
C ARG A 136 6.41 -22.63 -3.80
N THR A 137 5.89 -21.63 -4.49
CA THR A 137 6.54 -20.33 -4.63
C THR A 137 6.49 -19.63 -3.27
N THR A 138 7.54 -18.86 -2.98
CA THR A 138 7.65 -18.12 -1.72
C THR A 138 8.02 -16.68 -2.02
N TYR A 139 7.45 -15.74 -1.28
CA TYR A 139 7.94 -14.38 -1.27
C TYR A 139 8.83 -14.13 -0.06
N ILE A 140 9.67 -13.11 -0.18
CA ILE A 140 10.65 -12.71 0.81
C ILE A 140 10.19 -11.41 1.44
N MET A 141 10.30 -11.29 2.75
CA MET A 141 10.01 -10.07 3.50
C MET A 141 11.22 -9.69 4.37
N PRO A 142 11.38 -8.39 4.71
CA PRO A 142 12.45 -7.96 5.58
C PRO A 142 12.17 -8.32 7.05
N THR A 143 13.21 -8.29 7.88
CA THR A 143 13.10 -8.47 9.34
C THR A 143 13.64 -7.26 10.10
N LYS A 144 13.36 -7.18 11.41
CA LYS A 144 13.94 -6.17 12.31
C LYS A 144 15.48 -6.20 12.26
N LYS A 145 16.10 -7.38 12.10
CA LYS A 145 17.56 -7.52 12.01
C LYS A 145 18.16 -6.84 10.79
N ALA A 146 17.54 -6.96 9.61
CA ALA A 146 17.97 -6.21 8.43
C ALA A 146 17.84 -4.70 8.65
N LEU A 147 16.76 -4.24 9.29
CA LEU A 147 16.58 -2.83 9.59
C LEU A 147 17.67 -2.31 10.54
N SER A 148 17.97 -3.06 11.60
CA SER A 148 19.05 -2.73 12.54
C SER A 148 20.40 -2.63 11.83
N TYR A 149 20.70 -3.53 10.89
CA TYR A 149 21.92 -3.42 10.08
C TYR A 149 21.96 -2.13 9.25
N LEU A 150 20.87 -1.78 8.57
CA LEU A 150 20.80 -0.54 7.77
C LEU A 150 20.98 0.72 8.62
N LYS A 151 20.63 0.68 9.91
CA LYS A 151 20.83 1.78 10.87
C LYS A 151 22.28 1.94 11.35
N THR A 152 23.14 0.95 11.14
CA THR A 152 24.58 1.07 11.46
C THR A 152 25.30 2.00 10.47
N GLU A 153 26.41 2.61 10.85
CA GLU A 153 27.22 3.44 9.94
C GLU A 153 27.69 2.66 8.70
N LYS A 154 28.08 1.41 8.88
CA LYS A 154 28.44 0.51 7.78
C LYS A 154 27.27 0.26 6.83
N GLY A 155 26.06 0.08 7.37
CA GLY A 155 24.84 -0.09 6.61
C GLY A 155 24.48 1.17 5.82
N LYS A 156 24.46 2.33 6.48
CA LYS A 156 24.21 3.64 5.87
C LYS A 156 25.20 3.95 4.75
N LYS A 157 26.51 3.78 4.98
CA LYS A 157 27.54 4.02 3.97
C LYS A 157 27.33 3.15 2.72
N LYS A 158 26.97 1.88 2.90
CA LYS A 158 26.64 1.02 1.75
C LYS A 158 25.37 1.48 1.06
N LEU A 159 24.32 1.78 1.81
CA LEU A 159 23.02 2.23 1.30
C LEU A 159 23.14 3.53 0.49
N ASN A 160 24.04 4.43 0.86
CA ASN A 160 24.30 5.66 0.11
C ASN A 160 24.98 5.41 -1.25
N ASN A 161 25.70 4.29 -1.37
CA ASN A 161 26.56 3.97 -2.51
C ASN A 161 26.10 2.68 -3.22
N ILE A 162 24.82 2.32 -3.08
CA ILE A 162 24.25 1.21 -3.85
C ILE A 162 23.84 1.73 -5.22
N GLU A 163 24.12 0.90 -6.20
CA GLU A 163 23.66 1.07 -7.57
C GLU A 163 23.02 -0.26 -7.97
N ARG A 164 21.96 -0.18 -8.78
CA ARG A 164 21.36 -1.38 -9.38
C ARG A 164 21.90 -1.59 -10.79
N ASN A 165 21.94 -0.51 -11.58
CA ASN A 165 22.48 -0.46 -12.93
C ASN A 165 23.05 0.95 -13.18
N ASN A 166 23.71 1.16 -14.32
CA ASN A 166 24.32 2.44 -14.70
C ASN A 166 23.33 3.51 -15.20
N LYS A 167 22.04 3.17 -15.33
CA LYS A 167 20.97 4.04 -15.85
C LYS A 167 20.11 4.66 -14.76
N PHE A 168 20.32 4.27 -13.49
CA PHE A 168 19.40 4.58 -12.41
C PHE A 168 20.10 5.10 -11.16
N GLU A 169 19.57 6.19 -10.61
CA GLU A 169 20.00 6.76 -9.34
C GLU A 169 18.96 6.50 -8.24
N HIS A 170 19.43 5.92 -7.14
CA HIS A 170 18.60 5.63 -5.98
C HIS A 170 18.31 6.90 -5.17
N ARG A 171 17.06 7.06 -4.72
CA ARG A 171 16.76 7.99 -3.63
C ARG A 171 17.22 7.38 -2.31
N PHE A 172 18.06 8.10 -1.57
CA PHE A 172 18.38 7.71 -0.21
C PHE A 172 17.19 7.98 0.71
N ILE A 173 16.64 6.91 1.28
CA ILE A 173 15.59 6.99 2.29
C ILE A 173 16.20 6.60 3.63
N LYS A 174 16.10 7.51 4.61
CA LYS A 174 16.66 7.28 5.95
C LYS A 174 16.01 6.03 6.56
N PRO A 175 16.76 5.05 7.10
CA PRO A 175 16.20 3.81 7.65
C PRO A 175 15.16 4.00 8.77
N LYS A 176 15.12 5.15 9.45
CA LYS A 176 14.05 5.49 10.41
C LYS A 176 12.65 5.54 9.78
N ASN A 177 12.60 5.67 8.46
CA ASN A 177 11.39 5.77 7.65
C ASN A 177 10.92 4.41 7.11
N TYR A 178 11.70 3.35 7.31
CA TYR A 178 11.30 2.00 6.92
C TYR A 178 10.37 1.36 7.96
N ILE A 179 9.49 0.49 7.49
CA ILE A 179 8.50 -0.23 8.30
C ILE A 179 8.70 -1.73 8.11
N VAL A 180 8.63 -2.49 9.20
CA VAL A 180 8.62 -3.96 9.14
C VAL A 180 7.18 -4.41 9.22
N ARG A 181 6.63 -4.93 8.12
CA ARG A 181 5.31 -5.56 8.13
C ARG A 181 5.37 -7.00 8.62
N SER A 182 4.41 -7.42 9.43
CA SER A 182 4.29 -8.81 9.89
C SER A 182 3.70 -9.70 8.79
N ASN A 183 2.62 -9.24 8.15
CA ASN A 183 1.85 -9.94 7.12
C ASN A 183 1.38 -8.96 6.01
N ILE A 184 0.87 -9.50 4.91
CA ILE A 184 0.30 -8.78 3.75
C ILE A 184 -1.02 -9.47 3.39
N SER A 185 -2.08 -8.69 3.13
CA SER A 185 -3.35 -9.25 2.65
C SER A 185 -3.23 -9.74 1.20
N LEU A 186 -4.15 -10.61 0.79
CA LEU A 186 -4.14 -11.20 -0.55
C LEU A 186 -4.24 -10.15 -1.66
N ASP A 187 -5.23 -9.26 -1.54
CA ASP A 187 -5.48 -8.21 -2.53
C ASP A 187 -4.28 -7.26 -2.66
N GLN A 188 -3.67 -6.89 -1.53
CA GLN A 188 -2.48 -6.05 -1.50
C GLN A 188 -1.30 -6.77 -2.16
N PHE A 189 -1.15 -8.07 -1.91
CA PHE A 189 -0.07 -8.86 -2.48
C PHE A 189 -0.12 -8.89 -4.01
N GLU A 190 -1.29 -9.17 -4.60
CA GLU A 190 -1.41 -9.22 -6.07
C GLU A 190 -1.13 -7.87 -6.72
N HIS A 191 -1.67 -6.80 -6.13
CA HIS A 191 -1.48 -5.45 -6.62
C HIS A 191 0.00 -5.05 -6.55
N ASP A 192 0.62 -5.20 -5.39
CA ASP A 192 2.00 -4.78 -5.16
C ASP A 192 3.00 -5.63 -5.95
N ASP A 193 2.71 -6.90 -6.21
CA ASP A 193 3.55 -7.72 -7.10
C ASP A 193 3.63 -7.12 -8.50
N GLN A 194 2.50 -6.64 -9.04
CA GLN A 194 2.45 -5.96 -10.34
C GLN A 194 3.09 -4.58 -10.30
N VAL A 195 2.85 -3.78 -9.25
CA VAL A 195 3.51 -2.47 -9.06
C VAL A 195 5.03 -2.64 -8.97
N ASN A 196 5.51 -3.68 -8.28
CA ASN A 196 6.94 -3.96 -8.17
C ASN A 196 7.56 -4.32 -9.53
N LYS A 197 6.87 -5.12 -10.35
CA LYS A 197 7.30 -5.40 -11.73
C LYS A 197 7.40 -4.12 -12.54
N LEU A 198 6.36 -3.28 -12.52
CA LEU A 198 6.35 -1.99 -13.23
C LEU A 198 7.48 -1.07 -12.77
N ARG A 199 7.69 -0.95 -11.45
CA ARG A 199 8.82 -0.22 -10.89
C ARG A 199 10.13 -0.71 -11.50
N PHE A 200 10.37 -2.02 -11.49
CA PHE A 200 11.64 -2.55 -11.96
C PHE A 200 11.85 -2.39 -13.46
N GLU A 201 10.79 -2.49 -14.25
CA GLU A 201 10.79 -2.18 -15.68
C GLU A 201 11.12 -0.71 -15.94
N PHE A 202 10.50 0.21 -15.20
CA PHE A 202 10.75 1.64 -15.35
C PHE A 202 12.19 2.01 -14.93
N GLU A 203 12.68 1.46 -13.82
CA GLU A 203 14.07 1.62 -13.39
C GLU A 203 15.08 1.06 -14.43
N ASN A 204 14.71 0.02 -15.19
CA ASN A 204 15.56 -0.53 -16.26
C ASN A 204 15.68 0.41 -17.48
N ILE A 205 14.68 1.27 -17.71
CA ILE A 205 14.67 2.24 -18.81
C ILE A 205 15.06 3.66 -18.38
N GLY A 206 15.35 3.89 -17.09
CA GLY A 206 15.95 5.14 -16.59
C GLY A 206 15.12 5.90 -15.56
N ALA A 207 13.98 5.37 -15.09
CA ALA A 207 13.15 6.05 -14.09
C ALA A 207 13.89 6.13 -12.76
N CYS A 208 14.18 7.34 -12.28
CA CYS A 208 14.97 7.59 -11.10
C CYS A 208 14.11 7.88 -9.86
N PHE A 209 14.71 7.76 -8.67
CA PHE A 209 14.12 8.27 -7.43
C PHE A 209 12.74 7.72 -7.03
N TRP A 210 12.45 6.46 -7.37
CA TRP A 210 11.16 5.83 -7.06
C TRP A 210 10.77 5.94 -5.57
N VAL A 211 9.55 6.40 -5.32
CA VAL A 211 8.88 6.42 -4.02
C VAL A 211 7.62 5.57 -4.11
N THR A 212 7.48 4.60 -3.21
CA THR A 212 6.29 3.74 -3.13
C THR A 212 5.15 4.43 -2.39
N GLN A 213 3.93 3.95 -2.61
CA GLN A 213 2.72 4.41 -1.91
C GLN A 213 2.92 4.54 -0.40
N ASP A 214 3.44 3.50 0.26
CA ASP A 214 3.68 3.46 1.71
C ASP A 214 4.55 4.62 2.21
N ILE A 215 5.59 4.94 1.44
CA ILE A 215 6.52 6.02 1.78
C ILE A 215 5.86 7.36 1.50
N ALA A 216 5.18 7.49 0.36
CA ALA A 216 4.48 8.71 0.00
C ALA A 216 3.38 9.07 1.00
N GLU A 217 2.60 8.09 1.46
CA GLU A 217 1.58 8.25 2.50
C GLU A 217 2.20 8.72 3.81
N ARG A 218 3.29 8.07 4.24
CA ARG A 218 3.98 8.42 5.50
C ARG A 218 4.50 9.86 5.53
N PHE A 219 4.96 10.37 4.40
CA PHE A 219 5.44 11.75 4.28
C PHE A 219 4.36 12.73 3.84
N ASN A 220 3.13 12.26 3.63
CA ASN A 220 2.04 13.07 3.09
C ASN A 220 2.48 13.88 1.86
N LEU A 221 3.21 13.23 0.93
CA LEU A 221 3.89 13.92 -0.17
C LEU A 221 2.91 14.57 -1.15
N HIS A 222 1.74 13.97 -1.31
CA HIS A 222 0.74 14.37 -2.26
C HIS A 222 -0.63 14.33 -1.63
N SER A 223 -1.53 15.12 -2.20
CA SER A 223 -2.89 15.18 -1.72
C SER A 223 -3.55 13.81 -1.95
N LYS A 224 -3.33 13.21 -3.12
CA LYS A 224 -3.66 11.82 -3.45
C LYS A 224 -2.39 11.00 -3.55
N ILE A 225 -2.28 9.96 -2.74
CA ILE A 225 -1.14 9.04 -2.74
C ILE A 225 -1.25 8.10 -3.96
N PRO A 226 -0.30 8.15 -4.91
CA PRO A 226 -0.21 7.20 -6.03
C PRO A 226 0.40 5.86 -5.60
N ASP A 227 0.34 4.87 -6.49
CA ASP A 227 1.01 3.57 -6.28
C ASP A 227 2.55 3.72 -6.37
N GLY A 228 3.01 4.64 -7.22
CA GLY A 228 4.43 5.01 -7.35
C GLY A 228 4.63 6.45 -7.80
N ILE A 229 5.76 7.03 -7.39
CA ILE A 229 6.24 8.34 -7.85
C ILE A 229 7.67 8.13 -8.31
N PHE A 230 8.06 8.72 -9.44
CA PHE A 230 9.44 8.70 -9.88
C PHE A 230 9.74 9.95 -10.70
N ASP A 231 11.02 10.28 -10.80
CA ASP A 231 11.48 11.45 -11.54
C ASP A 231 12.38 11.00 -12.70
N THR A 232 12.58 11.89 -13.67
CA THR A 232 13.72 11.83 -14.59
C THR A 232 15.04 11.99 -13.84
N ARG A 233 16.17 11.66 -14.47
CA ARG A 233 17.49 11.70 -13.82
C ARG A 233 17.88 13.11 -13.37
N ASP A 234 17.58 14.11 -14.21
CA ASP A 234 17.76 15.55 -13.93
C ASP A 234 16.81 16.09 -12.86
N ARG A 235 15.81 15.30 -12.44
CA ARG A 235 14.71 15.67 -11.52
C ARG A 235 13.83 16.81 -12.03
N GLU A 236 13.86 17.12 -13.31
CA GLU A 236 13.02 18.17 -13.90
C GLU A 236 11.58 17.69 -14.12
N THR A 237 11.39 16.41 -14.44
CA THR A 237 10.07 15.85 -14.72
C THR A 237 9.68 14.81 -13.69
N LYS A 238 8.53 15.00 -13.05
CA LYS A 238 7.93 14.07 -12.08
C LYS A 238 6.73 13.35 -12.65
N PHE A 239 6.77 12.03 -12.52
CA PHE A 239 5.69 11.14 -12.89
C PHE A 239 5.07 10.47 -11.67
N VAL A 240 3.77 10.23 -11.75
CA VAL A 240 3.07 9.32 -10.84
C VAL A 240 2.49 8.14 -11.62
N LEU A 241 2.50 6.97 -10.99
CA LEU A 241 1.93 5.73 -11.52
C LEU A 241 0.66 5.38 -10.75
N GLU A 242 -0.39 5.03 -11.49
CA GLU A 242 -1.60 4.39 -10.99
C GLU A 242 -1.81 3.08 -11.76
N LEU A 243 -1.82 1.95 -11.04
CA LEU A 243 -2.15 0.64 -11.57
C LEU A 243 -3.65 0.37 -11.37
N GLU A 244 -4.38 0.23 -12.48
CA GLU A 244 -5.81 -0.02 -12.44
C GLU A 244 -6.12 -1.47 -12.85
N LYS A 245 -6.60 -2.26 -11.90
CA LYS A 245 -7.12 -3.62 -12.14
C LYS A 245 -8.63 -3.65 -12.35
N THR A 246 -9.37 -2.69 -11.81
CA THR A 246 -10.84 -2.63 -11.89
C THR A 246 -11.35 -1.22 -12.14
N LEU A 247 -12.53 -1.04 -12.74
CA LEU A 247 -13.05 0.30 -12.96
C LEU A 247 -13.63 0.88 -11.66
N LYS A 248 -12.98 1.91 -11.10
CA LYS A 248 -13.56 2.70 -10.00
C LYS A 248 -14.88 3.37 -10.42
N ARG A 249 -15.77 3.63 -9.45
CA ARG A 249 -16.98 4.44 -9.68
C ARG A 249 -16.60 5.83 -10.20
N ASN A 250 -17.44 6.42 -11.06
CA ASN A 250 -17.19 7.74 -11.66
C ASN A 250 -16.84 8.81 -10.62
N SER A 251 -17.55 8.85 -9.49
CA SER A 251 -17.27 9.80 -8.40
C SER A 251 -15.85 9.71 -7.85
N ARG A 252 -15.24 8.52 -7.82
CA ARG A 252 -13.85 8.35 -7.37
C ARG A 252 -12.83 8.92 -8.35
N TYR A 253 -13.19 9.11 -9.62
CA TYR A 253 -12.34 9.79 -10.59
C TYR A 253 -12.55 11.30 -10.57
N ILE A 254 -13.80 11.74 -10.56
CA ILE A 254 -14.16 13.09 -11.02
C ILE A 254 -14.63 14.04 -9.90
N ASN A 255 -14.95 13.51 -8.71
CA ASN A 255 -15.44 14.35 -7.61
C ASN A 255 -14.45 15.49 -7.35
N SER A 256 -14.93 16.72 -7.26
CA SER A 256 -14.08 17.92 -7.16
C SER A 256 -13.20 17.95 -5.90
N LYS A 257 -13.63 17.27 -4.84
CA LYS A 257 -12.94 17.26 -3.54
C LYS A 257 -12.06 16.03 -3.34
N TYR A 258 -12.45 14.89 -3.88
CA TYR A 258 -11.80 13.60 -3.61
C TYR A 258 -11.44 12.77 -4.85
N GLY A 259 -11.82 13.23 -6.03
CA GLY A 259 -11.63 12.50 -7.29
C GLY A 259 -10.16 12.45 -7.69
N VAL A 260 -9.65 11.26 -8.00
CA VAL A 260 -8.23 11.04 -8.31
C VAL A 260 -7.75 11.90 -9.49
N LEU A 261 -8.53 11.97 -10.57
CA LEU A 261 -8.18 12.79 -11.74
C LEU A 261 -8.23 14.28 -11.40
N THR A 262 -9.23 14.72 -10.63
CA THR A 262 -9.34 16.14 -10.25
C THR A 262 -8.18 16.57 -9.36
N ARG A 263 -7.80 15.74 -8.37
CA ARG A 263 -6.69 16.04 -7.47
C ARG A 263 -5.37 16.10 -8.21
N TYR A 264 -5.08 15.10 -9.03
CA TYR A 264 -3.88 15.18 -9.86
C TYR A 264 -3.92 16.38 -10.78
N ALA A 265 -5.07 16.72 -11.39
CA ALA A 265 -5.19 17.89 -12.24
C ALA A 265 -4.80 19.21 -11.56
N GLN A 266 -5.00 19.32 -10.26
CA GLN A 266 -4.68 20.49 -9.43
C GLN A 266 -3.25 20.48 -8.87
N GLU A 267 -2.53 19.36 -8.98
CA GLU A 267 -1.14 19.28 -8.51
C GLU A 267 -0.17 19.69 -9.63
N ASP A 268 0.39 20.89 -9.48
CA ASP A 268 1.37 21.47 -10.41
C ASP A 268 2.74 20.79 -10.32
N SER A 269 3.04 20.15 -9.19
CA SER A 269 4.32 19.46 -8.97
C SER A 269 4.46 18.11 -9.68
N ILE A 270 3.44 17.72 -10.47
CA ILE A 270 3.36 16.46 -11.22
C ILE A 270 3.16 16.79 -12.70
N ASP A 271 4.13 16.40 -13.52
CA ASP A 271 4.16 16.66 -14.96
C ASP A 271 3.40 15.60 -15.75
N GLY A 272 3.34 14.36 -15.25
CA GLY A 272 2.65 13.26 -15.90
C GLY A 272 2.03 12.26 -14.93
N VAL A 273 0.83 11.79 -15.26
CA VAL A 273 0.09 10.75 -14.54
C VAL A 273 -0.07 9.57 -15.48
N LEU A 274 0.59 8.47 -15.15
CA LEU A 274 0.66 7.26 -15.95
C LEU A 274 -0.31 6.23 -15.39
N TYR A 275 -1.38 5.95 -16.12
CA TYR A 275 -2.29 4.86 -15.82
C TYR A 275 -1.83 3.59 -16.54
N VAL A 276 -1.50 2.54 -15.78
CA VAL A 276 -1.26 1.20 -16.34
C VAL A 276 -2.47 0.34 -16.04
N VAL A 277 -3.04 -0.31 -17.04
CA VAL A 277 -4.32 -1.03 -16.91
C VAL A 277 -4.20 -2.50 -17.32
N GLU A 278 -4.89 -3.39 -16.61
CA GLU A 278 -4.76 -4.85 -16.86
C GLU A 278 -5.51 -5.35 -18.10
N GLY A 279 -6.60 -4.69 -18.51
CA GLY A 279 -7.49 -5.18 -19.58
C GLY A 279 -7.88 -4.16 -20.65
N ASP A 280 -8.20 -4.64 -21.85
CA ASP A 280 -8.58 -3.81 -23.01
C ASP A 280 -9.86 -2.99 -22.78
N SER A 281 -10.86 -3.59 -22.13
CA SER A 281 -12.13 -2.90 -21.79
C SER A 281 -11.89 -1.79 -20.76
N LEU A 282 -11.04 -2.07 -19.77
CA LEU A 282 -10.65 -1.10 -18.75
C LEU A 282 -9.85 0.06 -19.35
N TYR A 283 -8.89 -0.24 -20.23
CA TYR A 283 -8.15 0.75 -21.01
C TYR A 283 -9.07 1.72 -21.73
N LYS A 284 -10.01 1.20 -22.52
CA LYS A 284 -10.99 2.02 -23.25
C LYS A 284 -11.82 2.89 -22.30
N SER A 285 -12.18 2.36 -21.13
CA SER A 285 -12.95 3.07 -20.11
C SER A 285 -12.17 4.20 -19.44
N ILE A 286 -10.91 3.95 -19.05
CA ILE A 286 -10.00 4.95 -18.46
C ILE A 286 -9.73 6.08 -19.46
N MET A 287 -9.43 5.75 -20.72
CA MET A 287 -9.19 6.75 -21.77
C MET A 287 -10.37 7.69 -21.97
N LYS A 288 -11.61 7.21 -21.84
CA LYS A 288 -12.81 8.07 -21.88
C LYS A 288 -12.86 9.06 -20.72
N LYS A 289 -12.28 8.74 -19.56
CA LYS A 289 -12.28 9.61 -18.37
C LYS A 289 -11.36 10.81 -18.51
N PHE A 290 -10.33 10.75 -19.35
CA PHE A 290 -9.44 11.90 -19.57
C PHE A 290 -10.12 13.04 -20.36
N ASN A 291 -11.33 12.82 -20.88
CA ASN A 291 -12.05 13.83 -21.64
C ASN A 291 -12.49 15.02 -20.74
N PRO A 292 -12.03 16.25 -21.01
CA PRO A 292 -12.41 17.44 -20.23
C PRO A 292 -13.89 17.80 -20.37
N LYS A 293 -14.59 17.30 -21.39
CA LYS A 293 -16.07 17.44 -21.45
C LYS A 293 -16.77 16.67 -20.32
N SER A 294 -16.10 15.69 -19.73
CA SER A 294 -16.64 14.84 -18.66
C SER A 294 -16.18 15.26 -17.26
N ILE A 295 -15.16 16.13 -17.15
CA ILE A 295 -14.55 16.54 -15.89
C ILE A 295 -14.10 18.00 -15.99
N PRO A 296 -14.51 18.88 -15.05
CA PRO A 296 -14.07 20.28 -15.03
C PRO A 296 -12.60 20.36 -14.57
N TYR A 297 -11.68 20.13 -15.50
CA TYR A 297 -10.26 20.31 -15.25
C TYR A 297 -9.86 21.79 -15.29
N PRO A 298 -8.83 22.20 -14.52
CA PRO A 298 -8.09 23.41 -14.85
C PRO A 298 -7.65 23.39 -16.33
N LYS A 299 -7.60 24.56 -16.97
CA LYS A 299 -7.38 24.66 -18.42
C LYS A 299 -6.12 23.91 -18.84
N GLY A 300 -6.28 22.89 -19.69
CA GLY A 300 -5.17 22.10 -20.23
C GLY A 300 -4.64 20.99 -19.31
N ALA A 301 -5.08 20.89 -18.05
CA ALA A 301 -4.58 19.89 -17.10
C ALA A 301 -4.86 18.45 -17.55
N TYR A 302 -5.87 18.20 -18.38
CA TYR A 302 -6.14 16.87 -18.94
C TYR A 302 -4.98 16.31 -19.78
N LYS A 303 -4.06 17.17 -20.24
CA LYS A 303 -2.92 16.78 -21.09
C LYS A 303 -1.84 16.00 -20.34
N LYS A 304 -1.88 15.94 -19.00
CA LYS A 304 -0.91 15.17 -18.21
C LYS A 304 -1.29 13.72 -17.95
N PHE A 305 -2.52 13.33 -18.26
CA PHE A 305 -2.95 11.95 -18.07
C PHE A 305 -2.62 11.12 -19.29
N TYR A 306 -1.99 9.96 -19.09
CA TYR A 306 -1.71 9.01 -20.16
C TYR A 306 -2.05 7.60 -19.69
N ALA A 307 -2.40 6.70 -20.61
CA ALA A 307 -2.64 5.31 -20.28
C ALA A 307 -1.89 4.35 -21.22
N ALA A 308 -1.46 3.22 -20.67
CA ALA A 308 -0.90 2.07 -21.37
C ALA A 308 -1.45 0.77 -20.77
N LYS A 309 -1.42 -0.33 -21.53
CA LYS A 309 -1.83 -1.63 -21.00
C LYS A 309 -0.65 -2.32 -20.33
N LEU A 310 -0.91 -3.00 -19.23
CA LEU A 310 0.10 -3.73 -18.46
C LEU A 310 0.86 -4.72 -19.33
N LYS A 311 0.15 -5.51 -20.17
CA LYS A 311 0.77 -6.49 -21.06
C LYS A 311 1.74 -5.87 -22.07
N ASP A 312 1.45 -4.65 -22.55
CA ASP A 312 2.27 -3.97 -23.55
C ASP A 312 3.56 -3.46 -22.88
N ILE A 313 3.44 -2.86 -21.68
CA ILE A 313 4.58 -2.43 -20.87
C ILE A 313 5.51 -3.61 -20.53
N LEU A 314 4.93 -4.74 -20.07
CA LEU A 314 5.72 -5.94 -19.72
C LEU A 314 6.33 -6.63 -20.95
N ALA A 315 5.83 -6.33 -22.16
CA ALA A 315 6.46 -6.75 -23.42
C ALA A 315 7.52 -5.75 -23.93
N GLY A 316 7.77 -4.66 -23.20
CA GLY A 316 8.75 -3.64 -23.52
C GLY A 316 8.25 -2.50 -24.43
N ASP A 317 6.94 -2.40 -24.69
CA ASP A 317 6.33 -1.25 -25.35
C ASP A 317 5.91 -0.20 -24.31
N TYR A 318 6.75 0.83 -24.13
CA TYR A 318 6.57 1.86 -23.11
C TYR A 318 5.80 3.10 -23.61
N LYS A 319 4.96 2.93 -24.64
CA LYS A 319 4.11 4.00 -25.18
C LYS A 319 2.84 4.16 -24.37
N PHE A 320 2.62 5.36 -23.86
CA PHE A 320 1.38 5.79 -23.25
C PHE A 320 0.63 6.77 -24.15
N TYR A 321 -0.70 6.74 -24.07
CA TYR A 321 -1.55 7.47 -24.97
C TYR A 321 -2.48 8.40 -24.19
N ASN A 322 -2.73 9.58 -24.76
CA ASN A 322 -3.81 10.48 -24.38
C ASN A 322 -4.58 10.86 -25.65
N LYS A 323 -5.63 10.09 -25.94
CA LYS A 323 -6.46 10.26 -27.15
C LYS A 323 -7.14 11.62 -27.17
N THR A 324 -7.57 12.12 -26.00
CA THR A 324 -8.22 13.43 -25.87
C THR A 324 -7.29 14.57 -26.24
N ALA A 325 -6.00 14.47 -25.88
CA ALA A 325 -5.00 15.47 -26.25
C ALA A 325 -4.35 15.22 -27.62
N ASN A 326 -4.70 14.13 -28.30
CA ASN A 326 -3.99 13.60 -29.47
C ASN A 326 -2.47 13.50 -29.24
N LYS A 327 -2.08 12.97 -28.07
CA LYS A 327 -0.68 12.82 -27.68
C LYS A 327 -0.31 11.35 -27.47
N VAL A 328 0.89 11.01 -27.92
CA VAL A 328 1.60 9.78 -27.58
C VAL A 328 2.85 10.18 -26.81
N PHE A 329 3.13 9.44 -25.76
CA PHE A 329 4.24 9.64 -24.84
C PHE A 329 5.03 8.34 -24.78
N ASP A 330 6.26 8.32 -25.29
CA ASP A 330 7.17 7.19 -25.09
C ASP A 330 8.01 7.44 -23.84
N LEU A 331 7.72 6.69 -22.78
CA LEU A 331 8.39 6.86 -21.49
C LEU A 331 9.90 6.56 -21.62
N LYS A 332 10.29 5.62 -22.48
CA LYS A 332 11.69 5.25 -22.68
C LYS A 332 12.49 6.38 -23.31
N GLU A 333 11.90 7.14 -24.22
CA GLU A 333 12.56 8.31 -24.81
C GLU A 333 12.74 9.44 -23.81
N VAL A 334 11.71 9.68 -22.99
CA VAL A 334 11.73 10.74 -21.98
C VAL A 334 12.78 10.45 -20.91
N LEU A 335 12.87 9.20 -20.44
CA LEU A 335 13.85 8.80 -19.43
C LEU A 335 15.28 8.67 -19.98
N LYS A 336 15.45 8.56 -21.31
CA LYS A 336 16.78 8.55 -21.96
C LYS A 336 17.38 9.93 -22.16
N LYS A 337 16.55 10.98 -22.21
CA LYS A 337 17.00 12.36 -22.50
C LYS A 337 17.77 13.00 -21.34
N CYS A 338 18.07 12.25 -20.28
CA CYS A 338 18.64 12.73 -19.03
C CYS A 338 19.99 12.06 -18.71
#